data_AF-A0A2D8RP94-F1
#
_entry.id   AF-A0A2D8RP94-F1
#
_cell.length_a   1.000
_cell.length_b   1.000
_cell.length_c   1.000
_cell.angle_alpha   90.00
_cell.angle_beta   90.00
_cell.angle_gamma   90.00
#
_symmetry.space_group_name_H-M   'P 1'
#
loop_
_entity.id
_entity.type
_entity.pdbx_description
1 polymer ?
#
loop_
_entity_poly.entity_id
_entity_poly.type
_entity_poly.pdbx_seq_one_letter_code
_entity_poly.pdbx_strand_id
1 'polypeptide(L)' 'MFHASSDDPDLDRVLEPIRDLLIRSFNPVQSSPLETINSEDARQSPYLDLLDAHFRLYRDHKRVVIEGVK' A
#
# COMPACT_ATOMS: atom_id res chain seq x y z
N MET A 1 -14.47 4.44 3.14
CA MET A 1 -13.72 4.85 1.94
C MET A 1 -12.57 5.70 2.44
N PHE A 2 -11.34 5.24 2.25
CA PHE A 2 -10.15 5.93 2.72
C PHE A 2 -9.69 6.87 1.59
N HIS A 3 -9.55 8.18 1.85
CA HIS A 3 -9.17 9.19 0.87
C HIS A 3 -8.21 10.15 1.60
N ALA A 4 -6.91 9.91 1.48
CA ALA A 4 -5.88 10.82 1.97
C ALA A 4 -5.06 11.28 0.78
N SER A 5 -4.57 12.52 0.81
CA SER A 5 -3.68 13.08 -0.20
C SER A 5 -2.29 12.43 -0.12
N SER A 6 -1.57 12.30 -1.23
CA SER A 6 -0.19 11.78 -1.24
C SER A 6 0.80 12.69 -0.52
N ASP A 7 0.45 13.96 -0.33
CA ASP A 7 1.25 14.97 0.40
C ASP A 7 0.73 15.23 1.82
N ASP A 8 -0.17 14.38 2.34
CA ASP A 8 -0.76 14.59 3.65
C ASP A 8 0.28 14.34 4.77
N PRO A 9 0.52 15.31 5.67
CA PRO A 9 1.49 15.14 6.75
C PRO A 9 1.09 14.09 7.79
N ASP A 10 -0.19 13.71 7.87
CA ASP A 10 -0.68 12.65 8.78
C ASP A 10 -0.77 11.28 8.10
N LEU A 11 -0.26 11.15 6.87
CA LEU A 11 -0.40 9.92 6.08
C LEU A 11 0.29 8.71 6.72
N ASP A 12 1.39 8.92 7.45
CA ASP A 12 2.06 7.86 8.20
C ASP A 12 1.13 7.23 9.26
N ARG A 13 0.40 8.07 10.00
CA ARG A 13 -0.56 7.62 11.02
C ARG A 13 -1.73 6.87 10.41
N VAL A 14 -2.11 7.31 9.23
CA VAL A 14 -3.14 6.70 8.41
C VAL A 14 -2.74 5.30 7.91
N LEU A 15 -1.45 5.08 7.64
CA LEU A 15 -0.92 3.79 7.18
C LEU A 15 -0.65 2.81 8.33
N GLU A 16 -0.60 3.26 9.59
CA GLU A 16 -0.36 2.38 10.75
C GLU A 16 -1.32 1.18 10.84
N PRO A 17 -2.65 1.32 10.67
CA PRO A 17 -3.55 0.17 10.70
C PRO A 17 -3.22 -0.87 9.63
N ILE A 18 -2.76 -0.44 8.45
CA ILE A 18 -2.36 -1.33 7.35
C ILE A 18 -1.06 -2.04 7.72
N ARG A 19 -0.11 -1.30 8.32
CA ARG A 19 1.15 -1.85 8.84
C ARG A 19 0.89 -2.92 9.90
N ASP A 20 0.02 -2.65 10.85
CA ASP A 20 -0.35 -3.59 11.91
C ASP A 20 -1.03 -4.85 11.37
N LEU A 21 -1.88 -4.71 10.35
CA LEU A 21 -2.53 -5.84 9.68
C LEU A 21 -1.50 -6.76 8.99
N LEU A 22 -0.44 -6.19 8.41
CA LEU A 22 0.60 -6.94 7.70
C LEU A 22 1.64 -7.60 8.63
N ILE A 23 1.79 -7.11 9.87
CA ILE A 23 2.77 -7.63 10.86
C ILE A 23 2.17 -8.77 11.72
N ARG A 24 0.84 -8.91 11.80
CA ARG A 24 0.20 -9.93 12.63
C ARG A 24 0.63 -11.35 12.23
N SER A 25 0.92 -12.18 13.24
CA SER A 25 1.41 -13.57 13.12
C SER A 25 0.46 -14.51 12.37
N PHE A 26 -0.82 -14.14 12.26
CA PHE A 26 -1.77 -14.76 11.35
C PHE A 26 -1.78 -13.91 10.07
N ASN A 27 -0.90 -14.25 9.13
CA ASN A 27 -0.67 -13.52 7.90
C ASN A 27 -1.31 -14.25 6.70
N PRO A 28 -2.64 -14.13 6.47
CA PRO A 28 -3.31 -14.75 5.32
C PRO A 28 -3.00 -14.04 3.99
N VAL A 29 -2.26 -12.93 4.01
CA VAL A 29 -2.01 -12.08 2.84
C VAL A 29 -0.50 -11.99 2.60
N GLN A 30 0.08 -13.06 2.06
CA GLN A 30 1.48 -13.04 1.61
C GLN A 30 1.68 -12.18 0.35
N SER A 31 0.59 -11.81 -0.33
CA SER A 31 0.60 -11.01 -1.55
C SER A 31 -0.79 -10.46 -1.81
N SER A 32 -1.04 -9.18 -1.50
CA SER A 32 -2.28 -8.51 -1.89
C SER A 32 -2.06 -7.77 -3.21
N PRO A 33 -2.70 -8.18 -4.32
CA PRO A 33 -2.69 -7.38 -5.54
C PRO A 33 -3.43 -6.07 -5.30
N LEU A 34 -2.77 -4.95 -5.55
CA LEU A 34 -3.37 -3.64 -5.62
C LEU A 34 -3.87 -3.42 -7.05
N GLU A 35 -5.18 -3.46 -7.22
CA GLU A 35 -5.82 -3.15 -8.50
C GLU A 35 -6.12 -1.66 -8.62
N THR A 36 -6.61 -1.05 -7.54
CA THR A 36 -6.90 0.38 -7.49
C THR A 36 -6.44 1.02 -6.18
N ILE A 37 -6.00 2.27 -6.26
CA ILE A 37 -5.69 3.14 -5.12
C ILE A 37 -6.49 4.43 -5.32
N ASN A 38 -7.31 4.82 -4.33
CA ASN A 38 -8.23 5.96 -4.45
C ASN A 38 -9.12 5.93 -5.70
N SER A 39 -9.59 4.74 -6.09
CA SER A 39 -10.39 4.50 -7.31
C SER A 39 -9.64 4.72 -8.63
N GLU A 40 -8.34 5.00 -8.60
CA GLU A 40 -7.47 5.08 -9.77
C GLU A 40 -6.68 3.77 -9.94
N ASP A 41 -6.26 3.47 -11.16
CA ASP A 41 -5.41 2.31 -11.45
C ASP A 41 -4.15 2.37 -10.60
N ALA A 42 -3.92 1.35 -9.78
CA ALA A 42 -2.81 1.32 -8.85
C ALA A 42 -1.45 1.51 -9.54
N ARG A 43 -1.30 1.08 -10.81
CA ARG A 43 -0.05 1.17 -11.58
C ARG A 43 0.36 2.60 -11.92
N GLN A 44 -0.60 3.51 -11.98
CA GLN A 44 -0.36 4.92 -12.32
C GLN A 44 -0.54 5.84 -11.11
N SER A 45 -0.81 5.25 -9.94
CA SER A 45 -1.14 6.03 -8.75
C SER A 45 0.11 6.73 -8.19
N PRO A 46 0.04 8.04 -7.89
CA PRO A 46 1.15 8.77 -7.25
C PRO A 46 1.46 8.23 -5.84
N TYR A 47 0.53 7.47 -5.25
CA TYR A 47 0.69 6.83 -3.95
C TYR A 47 1.66 5.64 -4.00
N LEU A 48 2.09 5.17 -5.18
CA LEU A 48 3.02 4.04 -5.27
C LEU A 48 4.37 4.34 -4.63
N ASP A 49 4.91 5.53 -4.85
CA ASP A 49 6.20 5.90 -4.29
C ASP A 49 6.12 6.08 -2.78
N LEU A 50 4.95 6.53 -2.31
CA LEU A 50 4.65 6.62 -0.90
C LEU A 50 4.50 5.23 -0.26
N LEU A 51 3.72 4.34 -0.87
CA LEU A 51 3.58 2.97 -0.38
C LEU A 51 4.91 2.23 -0.39
N ASP A 52 5.81 2.51 -1.34
CA ASP A 52 7.16 1.94 -1.34
C ASP A 52 8.03 2.50 -0.22
N ALA A 53 7.76 3.69 0.32
CA ALA A 53 8.48 4.18 1.49
C ALA A 53 8.21 3.33 2.75
N HIS A 54 7.01 2.76 2.87
CA HIS A 54 6.56 2.05 4.08
C HIS A 54 6.46 0.52 3.92
N PHE A 55 6.24 0.05 2.69
CA PHE A 55 5.97 -1.35 2.38
C PHE A 55 6.93 -1.89 1.33
N ARG A 56 7.16 -3.19 1.37
CA ARG A 56 7.85 -3.91 0.31
C ARG A 56 6.86 -4.11 -0.84
N LEU A 57 7.05 -3.36 -1.91
CA LEU A 57 6.24 -3.47 -3.12
C LEU A 57 6.96 -4.29 -4.19
N TYR A 58 6.23 -5.21 -4.80
CA TYR A 58 6.59 -5.80 -6.08
C TYR A 58 5.75 -5.13 -7.18
N ARG A 59 6.42 -4.49 -8.14
CA ARG A 59 5.78 -3.80 -9.27
C ARG A 59 6.20 -4.50 -10.57
N ASP A 60 5.24 -4.93 -11.37
CA ASP A 60 5.47 -5.34 -12.76
C ASP A 60 4.54 -4.57 -13.71
N HIS A 61 4.70 -4.77 -15.02
CA HIS A 61 3.89 -4.08 -16.03
C HIS A 61 2.39 -4.45 -16.01
N LYS A 62 2.01 -5.50 -15.27
CA LYS A 62 0.64 -6.02 -15.15
C LYS A 62 0.01 -5.74 -13.79
N ARG A 63 0.79 -5.64 -12.70
CA ARG A 63 0.26 -5.57 -11.33
C ARG A 63 1.23 -4.90 -10.35
N VAL A 64 0.65 -4.38 -9.28
CA VAL A 64 1.34 -3.94 -8.08
C VAL A 64 0.94 -4.85 -6.94
N VAL A 65 1.89 -5.32 -6.14
CA VAL A 65 1.67 -6.26 -5.03
C VAL A 65 2.39 -5.75 -3.79
N ILE A 66 1.71 -5.76 -2.64
CA ILE A 66 2.36 -5.58 -1.34
C ILE A 66 2.82 -6.95 -0.84
N GLU A 67 4.13 -7.11 -0.64
CA GLU A 67 4.77 -8.34 -0.14
C GLU A 67 4.97 -8.32 1.40
N GLY A 68 4.94 -7.13 2.01
CA GLY A 68 5.14 -6.97 3.46
C GLY A 68 5.51 -5.54 3.86
N VAL A 69 5.91 -5.37 5.12
CA VAL A 69 6.38 -4.08 5.68
C VAL A 69 7.90 -3.98 5.54
N LYS A 70 8.43 -2.77 5.35
CA LYS A 70 9.88 -2.50 5.40
C LYS A 70 10.40 -2.30 6.83
#